data_AF-A0A7X4FHY2-F1
#
_entry.id   AF-A0A7X4FHY2-F1
#
_cell.length_a   1.000
_cell.length_b   1.000
_cell.length_c   1.000
_cell.angle_alpha   90.00
_cell.angle_beta   90.00
_cell.angle_gamma   90.00
#
_symmetry.space_group_name_H-M   'P 1'
#
loop_
_entity.id
_entity.type
_entity.pdbx_description
1 polymer ?
#
loop_
_entity_poly.entity_id
_entity_poly.type
_entity_poly.pdbx_seq_one_letter_code
_entity_poly.pdbx_strand_id
1 'polypeptide(L)'
;MRYRHIFGMGAFIALFFAMCMPAEGQVNVERLESIARHVAQAVLAEGDSLTAEQVAWVERMTAQLAEDVVFLDEQKQRLEEMRRERDASIRNIANQIAKGIGVLIALLVLWAIFRVFRRGLRAESGDDPLGVLIAMRTEARAQKLGEMLVKENLATGGTVAPSVRSIYRREDGVREAAEAMVFLKTTRAQLSSLMDRAEELGGGKTPELVVIREV
;
A
#
# COMPACT_ATOMS: atom_id res chain seq x y z
N MET A 1 -0.83 -78.76 38.17
CA MET A 1 -1.68 -77.64 37.71
C MET A 1 -0.90 -76.35 37.87
N ARG A 2 -0.32 -75.90 36.75
CA ARG A 2 0.48 -74.69 36.54
C ARG A 2 -0.48 -73.69 35.85
N TYR A 3 -0.29 -72.39 36.04
CA TYR A 3 -1.15 -71.27 35.59
C TYR A 3 -2.28 -70.84 36.53
N ARG A 4 -1.94 -70.18 37.65
CA ARG A 4 -2.90 -69.32 38.37
C ARG A 4 -2.33 -68.03 38.99
N HIS A 5 -1.14 -67.59 38.56
CA HIS A 5 -0.52 -66.36 39.08
C HIS A 5 -0.08 -65.34 38.00
N ILE A 6 -0.32 -65.59 36.70
CA ILE A 6 0.10 -64.66 35.63
C ILE A 6 -1.01 -63.62 35.32
N PHE A 7 -2.25 -63.85 35.75
CA PHE A 7 -3.38 -62.97 35.41
C PHE A 7 -3.55 -61.72 36.29
N GLY A 8 -2.96 -61.68 37.48
CA GLY A 8 -3.03 -60.48 38.35
C GLY A 8 -2.05 -59.39 37.94
N MET A 9 -0.81 -59.78 37.61
CA MET A 9 0.29 -58.84 37.41
C MET A 9 0.28 -58.19 36.01
N GLY A 10 -0.12 -58.93 34.97
CA GLY A 10 -0.24 -58.40 33.61
C GLY A 10 -1.38 -57.39 33.45
N ALA A 11 -2.51 -57.60 34.14
CA ALA A 11 -3.62 -56.65 34.16
C ALA A 11 -3.25 -55.36 34.91
N PHE A 12 -2.49 -55.46 36.01
CA PHE A 12 -2.03 -54.30 36.77
C PHE A 12 -1.02 -53.43 36.00
N ILE A 13 -0.06 -54.06 35.31
CA ILE A 13 0.91 -53.33 34.47
C ILE A 13 0.21 -52.67 33.28
N ALA A 14 -0.78 -53.34 32.68
CA ALA A 14 -1.58 -52.77 31.60
C ALA A 14 -2.48 -51.60 32.07
N LEU A 15 -3.07 -51.68 33.26
CA LEU A 15 -3.86 -50.59 33.84
C LEU A 15 -2.98 -49.38 34.22
N PHE A 16 -1.78 -49.64 34.72
CA PHE A 16 -0.77 -48.63 35.05
C PHE A 16 -0.31 -47.88 33.79
N PHE A 17 0.03 -48.60 32.71
CA PHE A 17 0.35 -47.97 31.42
C PHE A 17 -0.83 -47.21 30.81
N ALA A 18 -2.06 -47.73 30.94
CA ALA A 18 -3.27 -47.07 30.42
C ALA A 18 -3.68 -45.81 31.21
N MET A 19 -3.39 -45.73 32.51
CA MET A 19 -3.62 -44.51 33.30
C MET A 19 -2.50 -43.47 33.18
N CYS A 20 -1.27 -43.90 32.92
CA CYS A 20 -0.10 -43.00 32.81
C CYS A 20 0.06 -42.36 31.42
N MET A 21 -0.62 -42.85 30.38
CA MET A 21 -0.63 -42.19 29.07
C MET A 21 -1.86 -41.29 28.91
N PRO A 22 -1.71 -39.95 28.94
CA PRO A 22 -2.79 -39.05 28.54
C PRO A 22 -2.94 -39.11 27.01
N ALA A 23 -4.19 -39.13 26.53
CA ALA A 23 -4.53 -39.00 25.11
C ALA A 23 -4.06 -37.66 24.50
N GLU A 24 -3.58 -36.73 25.32
CA GLU A 24 -3.16 -35.38 24.93
C GLU A 24 -1.90 -34.94 25.69
N GLY A 25 -0.77 -35.64 25.54
CA GLY A 25 0.59 -35.08 25.64
C GLY A 25 1.03 -34.26 26.87
N GLN A 26 0.24 -34.18 27.96
CA GLN A 26 0.60 -33.51 29.20
C GLN A 26 0.52 -34.49 30.36
N VAL A 27 1.67 -35.05 30.71
CA VAL A 27 1.82 -35.87 31.91
C VAL A 27 1.79 -34.93 33.12
N ASN A 28 0.70 -34.97 33.89
CA ASN A 28 0.58 -34.21 35.14
C ASN A 28 1.28 -34.99 36.27
N VAL A 29 2.41 -34.46 36.71
CA VAL A 29 3.31 -35.02 37.73
C VAL A 29 2.60 -35.27 39.06
N GLU A 30 1.81 -34.30 39.53
CA GLU A 30 1.07 -34.42 40.79
C GLU A 30 0.04 -35.56 40.73
N ARG A 31 -0.53 -35.79 39.54
CA ARG A 31 -1.47 -36.89 39.30
C ARG A 31 -0.77 -38.25 39.30
N LEU A 32 0.42 -38.34 38.71
CA LEU A 32 1.26 -39.55 38.74
C LEU A 32 1.68 -39.92 40.16
N GLU A 33 2.12 -38.94 40.94
CA GLU A 33 2.55 -39.17 42.33
C GLU A 33 1.38 -39.62 43.21
N SER A 34 0.20 -39.02 43.03
CA SER A 34 -1.03 -39.41 43.71
C SER A 34 -1.45 -40.85 43.35
N ILE A 35 -1.37 -41.23 42.07
CA ILE A 35 -1.69 -42.58 41.61
C ILE A 35 -0.70 -43.60 42.17
N ALA A 36 0.61 -43.31 42.12
CA ALA A 36 1.63 -44.19 42.68
C ALA A 36 1.42 -44.43 44.19
N ARG A 37 1.05 -43.38 44.94
CA ARG A 37 0.76 -43.46 46.38
C ARG A 37 -0.50 -44.30 46.68
N HIS A 38 -1.56 -44.14 45.88
CA HIS A 38 -2.77 -44.95 46.01
C HIS A 38 -2.53 -46.42 45.66
N VAL A 39 -1.73 -46.70 44.63
CA VAL A 39 -1.37 -48.08 44.25
C VAL A 39 -0.51 -48.73 45.34
N ALA A 40 0.47 -48.03 45.91
CA ALA A 40 1.27 -48.54 47.02
C ALA A 40 0.39 -48.84 48.26
N GLN A 41 -0.57 -47.96 48.57
CA GLN A 41 -1.52 -48.18 49.67
C GLN A 41 -2.48 -49.35 49.42
N ALA A 42 -2.97 -49.50 48.19
CA ALA A 42 -3.86 -50.60 47.82
C ALA A 42 -3.15 -51.97 47.89
N VAL A 43 -1.89 -52.03 47.43
CA VAL A 43 -1.07 -53.25 47.48
C VAL A 43 -0.73 -53.63 48.93
N LEU A 44 -0.48 -52.65 49.81
CA LEU A 44 -0.28 -52.89 51.24
C LEU A 44 -1.56 -53.35 51.97
N ALA A 45 -2.75 -52.96 51.47
CA ALA A 45 -4.04 -53.32 52.07
C ALA A 45 -4.53 -54.73 51.71
N GLU A 46 -4.06 -55.31 50.59
CA GLU A 46 -4.49 -56.63 50.09
C GLU A 46 -3.81 -57.84 50.76
N GLY A 47 -2.90 -57.64 51.71
CA GLY A 47 -2.43 -58.69 52.62
C GLY A 47 -1.42 -59.70 52.06
N ASP A 48 -1.04 -59.61 50.78
CA ASP A 48 0.11 -60.34 50.25
C ASP A 48 1.40 -59.56 50.57
N SER A 49 2.29 -60.14 51.37
CA SER A 49 3.58 -59.54 51.70
C SER A 49 4.42 -59.41 50.43
N LEU A 50 4.62 -58.18 49.95
CA LEU A 50 5.59 -57.87 48.91
C LEU A 50 6.96 -58.45 49.30
N THR A 51 7.62 -59.13 48.36
CA THR A 51 9.00 -59.56 48.60
C THR A 51 9.90 -58.33 48.67
N ALA A 52 11.01 -58.42 49.41
CA ALA A 52 11.98 -57.32 49.49
C ALA A 52 12.49 -56.86 48.11
N GLU A 53 12.55 -57.78 47.14
CA GLU A 53 12.91 -57.49 45.75
C GLU A 53 11.86 -56.64 45.03
N GLN A 54 10.57 -56.87 45.29
CA GLN A 54 9.46 -56.09 44.72
C GLN A 54 9.42 -54.68 45.29
N VAL A 55 9.64 -54.52 46.59
CA VAL A 55 9.73 -53.19 47.24
C VAL A 55 10.90 -52.40 46.65
N ALA A 56 12.09 -53.00 46.56
CA ALA A 56 13.26 -52.37 45.97
C ALA A 56 13.07 -52.02 44.48
N TRP A 57 12.29 -52.81 43.73
CA TRP A 57 11.94 -52.50 42.34
C TRP A 57 11.00 -51.28 42.24
N VAL A 58 9.98 -51.19 43.10
CA VAL A 58 9.08 -50.02 43.14
C VAL A 58 9.85 -48.76 43.53
N GLU A 59 10.72 -48.80 44.54
CA GLU A 59 11.54 -47.66 44.96
C GLU A 59 12.44 -47.15 43.83
N ARG A 60 13.13 -48.05 43.12
CA ARG A 60 13.94 -47.69 41.95
C ARG A 60 13.11 -47.09 40.82
N MET A 61 11.93 -47.66 40.56
CA MET A 61 11.03 -47.13 39.53
C MET A 61 10.51 -45.73 39.92
N THR A 62 10.18 -45.50 41.20
CA THR A 62 9.75 -44.17 41.67
C THR A 62 10.86 -43.13 41.59
N ALA A 63 12.11 -43.52 41.88
CA ALA A 63 13.26 -42.64 41.74
C ALA A 63 13.50 -42.29 40.26
N GLN A 64 13.46 -43.27 39.36
CA GLN A 64 13.61 -43.05 37.92
C GLN A 64 12.50 -42.14 37.37
N LEU A 65 11.25 -42.38 37.77
CA LEU A 65 10.12 -41.55 37.34
C LEU A 65 10.24 -40.10 37.85
N ALA A 66 10.77 -39.89 39.05
CA ALA A 66 11.00 -38.55 39.58
C ALA A 66 12.07 -37.79 38.75
N GLU A 67 13.15 -38.47 38.34
CA GLU A 67 14.18 -37.88 37.47
C GLU A 67 13.62 -37.55 36.07
N ASP A 68 12.87 -38.47 35.46
CA ASP A 68 12.27 -38.28 34.14
C ASP A 68 11.28 -37.10 34.13
N VAL A 69 10.52 -36.94 35.22
CA VAL A 69 9.61 -35.81 35.43
C VAL A 69 10.34 -34.47 35.45
N VAL A 70 11.44 -34.38 36.21
CA VAL A 70 12.25 -33.16 36.31
C VAL A 70 12.85 -32.82 34.94
N PHE A 71 13.37 -33.83 34.23
CA PHE A 71 13.87 -33.66 32.87
C PHE A 71 12.80 -33.13 31.91
N LEU A 72 11.57 -33.67 31.96
CA LEU A 72 10.47 -33.21 31.11
C LEU A 72 10.03 -31.77 31.42
N ASP A 73 10.04 -31.37 32.69
CA ASP A 73 9.74 -29.98 33.07
C ASP A 73 10.81 -29.02 32.52
N GLU A 74 12.09 -29.37 32.63
CA GLU A 74 13.19 -28.59 32.05
C GLU A 74 13.05 -28.45 30.51
N GLN A 75 12.70 -29.53 29.80
CA GLN A 75 12.49 -29.47 28.35
C GLN A 75 11.30 -28.58 27.98
N LYS A 76 10.21 -28.65 28.75
CA LYS A 76 9.04 -27.79 28.55
C LYS A 76 9.39 -26.32 28.76
N GLN A 77 10.12 -26.00 29.84
CA GLN A 77 10.57 -24.63 30.11
C GLN A 77 11.45 -24.09 28.98
N ARG A 78 12.41 -24.87 28.48
CA ARG A 78 13.25 -24.51 27.32
C ARG A 78 12.40 -24.25 26.06
N LEU A 79 11.41 -25.09 25.79
CA LEU A 79 10.52 -24.92 24.65
C LEU A 79 9.68 -23.63 24.74
N GLU A 80 9.18 -23.32 25.94
CA GLU A 80 8.43 -22.09 26.20
C GLU A 80 9.31 -20.85 26.05
N GLU A 81 10.56 -20.90 26.51
CA GLU A 81 11.52 -19.81 26.35
C GLU A 81 11.82 -19.55 24.86
N MET A 82 12.16 -20.60 24.10
CA MET A 82 12.34 -20.49 22.64
C MET A 82 11.10 -19.94 21.92
N ARG A 83 9.90 -20.28 22.40
CA ARG A 83 8.65 -19.76 21.83
C ARG A 83 8.50 -18.27 22.10
N ARG A 84 8.78 -17.82 23.33
CA ARG A 84 8.74 -16.39 23.71
C ARG A 84 9.74 -15.56 22.91
N GLU A 85 10.96 -16.06 22.73
CA GLU A 85 11.97 -15.39 21.90
C GLU A 85 11.54 -15.26 20.44
N ARG A 86 10.99 -16.34 19.87
CA ARG A 86 10.44 -16.35 18.51
C ARG A 86 9.30 -15.33 18.36
N ASP A 87 8.36 -15.32 19.30
CA ASP A 87 7.22 -14.39 19.27
C ASP A 87 7.68 -12.93 19.40
N ALA A 88 8.73 -12.66 20.19
CA ALA A 88 9.32 -11.33 20.31
C ALA A 88 9.98 -10.90 18.99
N SER A 89 10.70 -11.80 18.33
CA SER A 89 11.33 -11.56 17.02
C SER A 89 10.29 -11.26 15.94
N ILE A 90 9.21 -12.06 15.86
CA ILE A 90 8.11 -11.87 14.91
C ILE A 90 7.47 -10.49 15.08
N ARG A 91 7.20 -10.06 16.32
CA ARG A 91 6.63 -8.72 16.58
C ARG A 91 7.55 -7.60 16.13
N ASN A 92 8.86 -7.73 16.34
CA ASN A 92 9.81 -6.71 15.94
C ASN A 92 9.88 -6.56 14.41
N ILE A 93 9.91 -7.69 13.69
CA ILE A 93 9.88 -7.72 12.21
C ILE A 93 8.58 -7.11 11.69
N ALA A 94 7.43 -7.51 12.25
CA ALA A 94 6.13 -6.97 11.85
C ALA A 94 6.06 -5.44 12.02
N ASN A 95 6.57 -4.92 13.14
CA ASN A 95 6.63 -3.48 13.39
C ASN A 95 7.54 -2.74 12.41
N GLN A 96 8.68 -3.32 12.01
CA GLN A 96 9.56 -2.71 11.01
C GLN A 96 8.90 -2.66 9.63
N ILE A 97 8.22 -3.73 9.21
CA ILE A 97 7.49 -3.78 7.93
C ILE A 97 6.36 -2.75 7.94
N ALA A 98 5.56 -2.68 9.01
CA ALA A 98 4.47 -1.72 9.12
C ALA A 98 4.95 -0.26 9.01
N LYS A 99 6.06 0.09 9.67
CA LYS A 99 6.70 1.41 9.55
C LYS A 99 7.14 1.70 8.12
N GLY A 100 7.76 0.73 7.44
CA GLY A 100 8.19 0.87 6.05
C GLY A 100 7.02 1.14 5.09
N ILE A 101 5.93 0.40 5.23
CA ILE A 101 4.70 0.61 4.45
C ILE A 101 4.10 1.99 4.73
N GLY A 102 4.06 2.43 5.99
CA GLY A 102 3.56 3.75 6.37
C GLY A 102 4.32 4.90 5.69
N VAL A 103 5.66 4.82 5.65
CA VAL A 103 6.49 5.81 4.94
C VAL A 103 6.23 5.80 3.44
N LEU A 104 6.11 4.62 2.82
CA LEU A 104 5.82 4.51 1.39
C LEU A 104 4.47 5.14 1.04
N ILE A 105 3.42 4.87 1.82
CA ILE A 105 2.10 5.47 1.65
C ILE A 105 2.17 7.00 1.80
N ALA A 106 2.88 7.49 2.83
CA ALA A 106 3.03 8.93 3.04
C ALA A 106 3.70 9.62 1.84
N LEU A 107 4.75 9.00 1.28
CA LEU A 107 5.42 9.49 0.07
C LEU A 107 4.50 9.48 -1.16
N LEU A 108 3.69 8.43 -1.34
CA LEU A 108 2.72 8.35 -2.44
C LEU A 108 1.63 9.42 -2.32
N VAL A 109 1.11 9.66 -1.12
CA VAL A 109 0.12 10.72 -0.85
C VAL A 109 0.75 12.10 -1.12
N LEU A 110 1.95 12.35 -0.60
CA LEU A 110 2.66 13.61 -0.85
C LEU A 110 2.91 13.83 -2.34
N TRP A 111 3.33 12.78 -3.06
CA TRP A 111 3.52 12.81 -4.51
C TRP A 111 2.21 13.08 -5.26
N ALA A 112 1.09 12.50 -4.84
CA ALA A 112 -0.22 12.74 -5.43
C ALA A 112 -0.68 14.20 -5.25
N ILE A 113 -0.53 14.75 -4.03
CA ILE A 113 -0.81 16.16 -3.74
C ILE A 113 0.07 17.07 -4.60
N PHE A 114 1.38 16.81 -4.64
CA PHE A 114 2.33 17.57 -5.46
C PHE A 114 1.98 17.50 -6.96
N ARG A 115 1.51 16.35 -7.44
CA ARG A 115 1.06 16.18 -8.82
C ARG A 115 -0.17 17.04 -9.15
N VAL A 116 -1.15 17.12 -8.23
CA VAL A 116 -2.34 17.97 -8.40
C VAL A 116 -1.95 19.44 -8.38
N PHE A 117 -1.09 19.84 -7.43
CA PHE A 117 -0.60 21.22 -7.33
C PHE A 117 0.14 21.68 -8.59
N ARG A 118 1.02 20.83 -9.14
CA ARG A 118 1.73 21.10 -10.40
C ARG A 118 0.81 21.19 -11.62
N ARG A 119 -0.33 20.49 -11.62
CA ARG A 119 -1.35 20.67 -12.67
C ARG A 119 -2.10 22.01 -12.52
N GLY A 120 -2.37 22.44 -11.29
CA GLY A 120 -2.94 23.76 -10.99
C GLY A 120 -2.02 24.90 -11.43
N LEU A 121 -0.71 24.80 -11.17
CA LEU A 121 0.28 25.80 -11.60
C LEU A 121 0.42 25.94 -13.12
N ARG A 122 0.07 24.91 -13.90
CA ARG A 122 0.00 24.99 -15.37
C ARG A 122 -1.31 25.58 -15.90
N ALA A 123 -2.36 25.66 -15.08
CA ALA A 123 -3.64 26.24 -15.50
C ALA A 123 -3.68 27.77 -15.32
N GLU A 124 -2.75 28.31 -14.53
CA GLU A 124 -2.59 29.75 -14.27
C GLU A 124 -1.24 30.31 -14.73
N SER A 125 -0.48 29.57 -15.55
CA SER A 125 0.67 30.15 -16.22
C SER A 125 0.18 31.16 -17.27
N GLY A 126 0.51 32.44 -17.07
CA GLY A 126 0.35 33.46 -18.11
C GLY A 126 1.06 33.12 -19.42
N ASP A 127 1.92 32.10 -19.44
CA ASP A 127 2.63 31.59 -20.62
C ASP A 127 1.87 30.52 -21.42
N ASP A 128 0.61 30.22 -21.10
CA ASP A 128 -0.19 29.29 -21.92
C ASP A 128 -0.19 29.74 -23.39
N PRO A 129 0.27 28.89 -24.34
CA PRO A 129 0.36 29.27 -25.74
C PRO A 129 -1.04 29.44 -26.34
N LEU A 130 -1.22 30.53 -27.06
CA LEU A 130 -2.45 30.89 -27.77
C LEU A 130 -2.14 31.23 -29.23
N GLY A 131 -3.05 30.83 -30.11
CA GLY A 131 -3.11 31.31 -31.48
C GLY A 131 -4.16 32.41 -31.61
N VAL A 132 -3.85 33.50 -32.31
CA VAL A 132 -4.79 34.60 -32.58
C VAL A 132 -4.90 34.81 -34.09
N LEU A 133 -6.12 34.74 -34.61
CA LEU A 133 -6.44 35.06 -36.00
C LEU A 133 -7.04 36.47 -36.07
N ILE A 134 -6.51 37.32 -36.94
CA ILE A 134 -7.02 38.68 -37.17
C ILE A 134 -7.21 38.91 -38.66
N ALA A 135 -8.45 39.22 -39.07
CA ALA A 135 -8.77 39.57 -40.45
C ALA A 135 -8.51 41.05 -40.74
N MET A 136 -7.89 41.34 -41.88
CA MET A 136 -7.57 42.68 -42.35
C MET A 136 -7.97 42.86 -43.81
N ARG A 137 -8.39 44.08 -44.19
CA ARG A 137 -8.83 44.38 -45.57
C ARG A 137 -7.79 44.12 -46.66
N THR A 138 -6.50 44.17 -46.33
CA THR A 138 -5.42 44.01 -47.31
C THR A 138 -4.25 43.25 -46.71
N GLU A 139 -3.50 42.54 -47.57
CA GLU A 139 -2.27 41.84 -47.19
C GLU A 139 -1.25 42.77 -46.55
N ALA A 140 -1.00 43.94 -47.15
CA ALA A 140 -0.06 44.92 -46.60
C ALA A 140 -0.44 45.37 -45.17
N ARG A 141 -1.74 45.44 -44.85
CA ARG A 141 -2.20 45.73 -43.49
C ARG A 141 -2.01 44.56 -42.54
N ALA A 142 -2.31 43.34 -42.98
CA ALA A 142 -2.08 42.13 -42.19
C ALA A 142 -0.58 41.94 -41.87
N GLN A 143 0.29 42.15 -42.86
CA GLN A 143 1.73 42.10 -42.69
C GLN A 143 2.21 43.17 -41.72
N LYS A 144 1.83 44.44 -41.93
CA LYS A 144 2.24 45.54 -41.04
C LYS A 144 1.77 45.30 -39.60
N LEU A 145 0.54 44.80 -39.42
CA LEU A 145 0.00 44.45 -38.10
C LEU A 145 0.86 43.36 -37.43
N GLY A 146 1.10 42.25 -38.13
CA GLY A 146 1.91 41.15 -37.59
C GLY A 146 3.34 41.58 -37.26
N GLU A 147 3.99 42.36 -38.12
CA GLU A 147 5.32 42.89 -37.86
C GLU A 147 5.37 43.79 -36.62
N MET A 148 4.38 44.68 -36.44
CA MET A 148 4.35 45.57 -35.28
C MET A 148 4.12 44.79 -33.98
N LEU A 149 3.16 43.86 -33.97
CA LEU A 149 2.86 43.07 -32.78
C LEU A 149 4.02 42.13 -32.39
N VAL A 150 4.78 41.63 -33.36
CA VAL A 150 6.00 40.86 -33.08
C VAL A 150 7.14 41.76 -32.58
N LYS A 151 7.37 42.93 -33.21
CA LYS A 151 8.40 43.89 -32.78
C LYS A 151 8.15 44.43 -31.37
N GLU A 152 6.89 44.58 -30.99
CA GLU A 152 6.48 45.04 -29.66
C GLU A 152 6.43 43.91 -28.62
N ASN A 153 6.87 42.68 -28.98
CA ASN A 153 6.88 41.48 -28.11
C ASN A 153 5.49 41.05 -27.61
N LEU A 154 4.43 41.40 -28.33
CA LEU A 154 3.06 40.96 -28.03
C LEU A 154 2.75 39.61 -28.69
N ALA A 155 3.49 39.24 -29.72
CA ALA A 155 3.48 37.93 -30.36
C ALA A 155 4.91 37.43 -30.58
N THR A 156 5.13 36.12 -30.46
CA THR A 156 6.45 35.50 -30.72
C THR A 156 6.70 35.27 -32.21
N GLY A 157 5.65 35.26 -33.01
CA GLY A 157 5.72 35.14 -34.46
C GLY A 157 4.34 35.15 -35.09
N GLY A 158 4.30 35.27 -36.41
CA GLY A 158 3.05 35.24 -37.15
C GLY A 158 3.19 34.75 -38.58
N THR A 159 2.06 34.40 -39.18
CA THR A 159 1.94 33.98 -40.57
C THR A 159 0.80 34.74 -41.22
N VAL A 160 1.04 35.31 -42.40
CA VAL A 160 0.01 36.00 -43.19
C VAL A 160 -0.50 35.04 -44.25
N ALA A 161 -1.81 34.85 -44.29
CA ALA A 161 -2.52 34.18 -45.37
C ALA A 161 -3.16 35.26 -46.26
N PRO A 162 -2.60 35.53 -47.45
CA PRO A 162 -3.19 36.48 -48.39
C PRO A 162 -4.44 35.90 -49.06
N SER A 163 -5.27 36.77 -49.64
CA SER A 163 -6.38 36.41 -50.53
C SER A 163 -7.45 35.51 -49.90
N VAL A 164 -7.80 35.74 -48.65
CA VAL A 164 -8.91 35.06 -47.96
C VAL A 164 -10.24 35.71 -48.39
N ARG A 165 -11.31 34.91 -48.48
CA ARG A 165 -12.67 35.40 -48.70
C ARG A 165 -13.50 35.26 -47.44
N SER A 166 -13.98 36.40 -46.93
CA SER A 166 -14.88 36.46 -45.78
C SER A 166 -16.32 36.50 -46.27
N ILE A 167 -17.10 35.47 -45.93
CA ILE A 167 -18.52 35.33 -46.28
C ILE A 167 -19.33 35.56 -45.01
N TYR A 168 -20.18 36.59 -45.01
CA TYR A 168 -20.93 37.00 -43.82
C TYR A 168 -22.34 37.48 -44.18
N ARG A 169 -23.24 37.53 -43.20
CA ARG A 169 -24.61 38.02 -43.37
C ARG A 169 -24.72 39.47 -42.92
N ARG A 170 -25.41 40.29 -43.73
CA ARG A 170 -25.95 41.60 -43.36
C ARG A 170 -27.45 41.62 -43.57
N GLU A 171 -28.09 42.72 -43.18
CA GLU A 171 -29.55 42.91 -43.28
C GLU A 171 -30.07 42.68 -44.71
N ASP A 172 -29.27 42.99 -45.73
CA ASP A 172 -29.63 42.86 -47.15
C ASP A 172 -29.23 41.50 -47.78
N GLY A 173 -28.66 40.57 -47.02
CA GLY A 173 -28.33 39.22 -47.48
C GLY A 173 -26.93 38.74 -47.14
N VAL A 174 -26.47 37.73 -47.87
CA VAL A 174 -25.10 37.20 -47.75
C VAL A 174 -24.17 38.05 -48.60
N ARG A 175 -23.08 38.53 -48.00
CA ARG A 175 -22.04 39.30 -48.64
C ARG A 175 -20.72 38.55 -48.58
N GLU A 176 -19.84 38.89 -49.51
CA GLU A 176 -18.49 38.37 -49.58
C GLU A 176 -17.51 39.55 -49.69
N ALA A 177 -16.38 39.47 -48.98
CA ALA A 177 -15.29 40.43 -49.06
C ALA A 177 -13.96 39.73 -49.29
N ALA A 178 -13.04 40.38 -50.01
CA ALA A 178 -11.66 39.94 -50.11
C ALA A 178 -10.85 40.56 -48.96
N GLU A 179 -10.10 39.72 -48.26
CA GLU A 179 -9.34 40.07 -47.06
C GLU A 179 -8.01 39.32 -47.02
N ALA A 180 -7.19 39.64 -46.03
CA ALA A 180 -6.02 38.87 -45.65
C ALA A 180 -6.14 38.54 -44.16
N MET A 181 -5.64 37.36 -43.77
CA MET A 181 -5.68 36.90 -42.40
C MET A 181 -4.24 36.87 -41.84
N VAL A 182 -4.05 37.32 -40.61
CA VAL A 182 -2.80 37.09 -39.87
C VAL A 182 -3.06 36.14 -38.71
N PHE A 183 -2.26 35.08 -38.63
CA PHE A 183 -2.20 34.16 -37.50
C PHE A 183 -0.98 34.51 -36.64
N LEU A 184 -1.19 34.81 -35.37
CA LEU A 184 -0.16 35.19 -34.41
C LEU A 184 -0.06 34.16 -33.29
N LYS A 185 1.17 33.85 -32.89
CA LYS A 185 1.46 33.01 -31.72
C LYS A 185 1.76 33.94 -30.55
N THR A 186 1.01 33.80 -29.46
CA THR A 186 1.14 34.62 -28.26
C THR A 186 0.92 33.77 -27.01
N THR A 187 0.90 34.39 -25.84
CA THR A 187 0.58 33.74 -24.57
C THR A 187 -0.66 34.36 -23.94
N ARG A 188 -1.25 33.66 -22.98
CA ARG A 188 -2.41 34.16 -22.20
C ARG A 188 -2.14 35.51 -21.53
N ALA A 189 -0.93 35.77 -21.06
CA ALA A 189 -0.53 37.01 -20.43
C ALA A 189 -0.45 38.19 -21.41
N GLN A 190 -0.05 37.92 -22.65
CA GLN A 190 0.09 38.96 -23.68
C GLN A 190 -1.19 39.24 -24.45
N LEU A 191 -2.22 38.39 -24.30
CA LEU A 191 -3.44 38.47 -25.10
C LEU A 191 -4.16 39.82 -24.98
N SER A 192 -4.33 40.36 -23.77
CA SER A 192 -5.03 41.64 -23.58
C SER A 192 -4.28 42.78 -24.26
N SER A 193 -2.98 42.88 -24.03
CA SER A 193 -2.11 43.90 -24.64
C SER A 193 -2.07 43.78 -26.17
N LEU A 194 -2.07 42.55 -26.70
CA LEU A 194 -2.15 42.30 -28.14
C LEU A 194 -3.49 42.78 -28.70
N MET A 195 -4.60 42.52 -28.02
CA MET A 195 -5.94 42.93 -28.47
C MET A 195 -6.08 44.45 -28.50
N ASP A 196 -5.69 45.12 -27.42
CA ASP A 196 -5.73 46.59 -27.31
C ASP A 196 -4.90 47.23 -28.43
N ARG A 197 -3.69 46.71 -28.64
CA ARG A 197 -2.79 47.21 -29.67
C ARG A 197 -3.29 46.92 -31.08
N ALA A 198 -3.88 45.76 -31.32
CA ALA A 198 -4.47 45.43 -32.61
C ALA A 198 -5.66 46.34 -32.95
N GLU A 199 -6.44 46.77 -31.95
CA GLU A 199 -7.53 47.73 -32.13
C GLU A 199 -7.02 49.14 -32.48
N GLU A 200 -5.97 49.61 -31.78
CA GLU A 200 -5.31 50.89 -32.11
C GLU A 200 -4.79 50.89 -33.55
N LEU A 201 -4.10 49.82 -33.95
CA LEU A 201 -3.51 49.66 -35.28
C LEU A 201 -4.57 49.41 -36.37
N GLY A 202 -5.72 48.84 -35.99
CA GLY A 202 -6.87 48.54 -36.84
C GLY A 202 -7.77 49.76 -37.14
N GLY A 203 -7.53 50.89 -36.48
CA GLY A 203 -8.27 52.13 -36.68
C GLY A 203 -9.51 52.29 -35.80
N GLY A 204 -9.47 51.79 -34.55
CA GLY A 204 -10.47 52.09 -33.52
C GLY A 204 -11.81 51.35 -33.68
N LYS A 205 -11.81 50.27 -34.47
CA LYS A 205 -12.84 49.23 -34.41
C LYS A 205 -12.11 47.93 -34.16
N THR A 206 -12.58 47.15 -33.18
CA THR A 206 -12.05 45.81 -32.90
C THR A 206 -12.00 45.02 -34.21
N PRO A 207 -10.82 44.67 -34.73
CA PRO A 207 -10.73 43.83 -35.91
C PRO A 207 -11.36 42.47 -35.59
N GLU A 208 -11.87 41.78 -36.61
CA GLU A 208 -12.43 40.43 -36.40
C GLU A 208 -11.31 39.52 -35.89
N LEU A 209 -11.38 39.18 -34.60
CA LEU A 209 -10.33 38.50 -33.86
C LEU A 209 -10.88 37.21 -33.26
N VAL A 210 -10.18 36.11 -33.50
CA VAL A 210 -10.50 34.79 -32.95
C VAL A 210 -9.30 34.25 -32.20
N VAL A 211 -9.51 33.85 -30.95
CA VAL A 211 -8.49 33.22 -30.12
C VAL A 211 -8.69 31.70 -30.13
N ILE A 212 -7.63 30.98 -30.48
CA ILE A 212 -7.58 29.51 -30.51
C ILE A 212 -6.64 29.06 -29.40
N ARG A 213 -7.11 28.11 -28.58
CA ARG A 213 -6.28 27.46 -27.57
C ARG A 213 -5.61 26.24 -28.19
N GLU A 214 -4.31 26.07 -27.95
CA GLU A 214 -3.63 24.80 -28.23
C GLU A 214 -4.14 23.74 -27.23
N VAL A 215 -4.73 22.66 -27.74
CA VAL A 215 -5.37 21.59 -26.94
C VAL A 215 -4.42 20.43 -26.73
#